data_AF-A0A4W5L0G5-F1
#
_entry.id   AF-A0A4W5L0G5-F1
#
_cell.length_a   1.000
_cell.length_b   1.000
_cell.length_c   1.000
_cell.angle_alpha   90.00
_cell.angle_beta   90.00
_cell.angle_gamma   90.00
#
_symmetry.space_group_name_H-M   'P 1'
#
loop_
_entity.id
_entity.type
_entity.pdbx_description
1 polymer ?
#
loop_
_entity_poly.entity_id
_entity_poly.type
_entity_poly.pdbx_seq_one_letter_code
_entity_poly.pdbx_strand_id
1 'polypeptide(L)'
;MDNITLYRLRLMGKVNNLRKKKEVVEEPEEEEEVKPSTLQELISHTMILWAQEAFIQNPELVRLMFSLLHRQYDGLGELTRALPKAYAINAISVQDTMDLLECLGQIRSLLIVQMGPEEERLMIQSIGYVWLLYL
;
A
#
# COMPACT_ATOMS: atom_id res chain seq x y z
N MET A 1 30.86 22.80 -10.67
CA MET A 1 29.97 21.96 -9.85
C MET A 1 29.89 20.61 -10.51
N ASP A 2 30.28 19.55 -9.82
CA ASP A 2 30.39 18.21 -10.40
C ASP A 2 28.99 17.59 -10.57
N ASN A 3 28.79 16.79 -11.62
CA ASN A 3 27.50 16.14 -11.91
C ASN A 3 26.92 15.39 -10.70
N ILE A 4 27.79 14.79 -9.87
CA ILE A 4 27.44 14.09 -8.63
C ILE A 4 26.74 15.01 -7.62
N THR A 5 27.25 16.24 -7.44
CA THR A 5 26.63 17.23 -6.53
C THR A 5 25.25 17.66 -7.02
N LEU A 6 25.06 17.76 -8.34
CA LEU A 6 23.77 18.11 -8.95
C LEU A 6 22.73 16.99 -8.75
N TYR A 7 23.10 15.73 -8.98
CA TYR A 7 22.20 14.59 -8.73
C TYR A 7 21.81 14.47 -7.26
N ARG A 8 22.74 14.70 -6.33
CA ARG A 8 22.47 14.71 -4.89
C ARG A 8 21.46 15.78 -4.50
N LEU A 9 21.62 17.01 -5.02
CA LEU A 9 20.68 18.11 -4.77
C LEU A 9 19.28 17.78 -5.31
N ARG A 10 19.19 17.19 -6.51
CA ARG A 10 17.91 16.77 -7.10
C ARG A 10 17.22 15.69 -6.26
N LEU A 11 17.97 14.71 -5.75
CA LEU A 11 17.44 13.67 -4.86
C LEU A 11 16.96 14.26 -3.53
N MET A 12 17.76 15.15 -2.91
CA MET A 12 17.35 15.86 -1.68
C MET A 12 16.08 16.69 -1.91
N GLY A 13 15.94 17.35 -3.06
CA GLY A 13 14.71 18.06 -3.42
C GLY A 13 13.49 17.14 -3.50
N LYS A 14 13.63 15.96 -4.11
CA LYS A 14 12.55 14.95 -4.17
C LYS A 14 12.20 14.41 -2.79
N VAL A 15 13.19 14.07 -1.97
CA VAL A 15 12.97 13.59 -0.58
C VAL A 15 12.26 14.65 0.26
N ASN A 16 12.67 15.90 0.15
CA ASN A 16 12.02 17.01 0.85
C ASN A 16 10.58 17.22 0.40
N ASN A 17 10.26 17.06 -0.89
CA ASN A 17 8.87 17.16 -1.36
C ASN A 17 8.01 15.98 -0.86
N LEU A 18 8.57 14.78 -0.76
CA LEU A 18 7.88 13.62 -0.16
C LEU A 18 7.66 13.82 1.34
N ARG A 19 8.58 14.50 2.02
CA ARG A 19 8.46 14.86 3.44
C ARG A 19 7.45 15.99 3.65
N LYS A 20 7.46 17.03 2.82
CA LYS A 20 6.49 18.15 2.86
C LYS A 20 5.07 17.75 2.51
N LYS A 21 4.87 16.71 1.68
CA LYS A 21 3.53 16.12 1.47
C LYS A 21 3.01 15.41 2.74
N LYS A 22 3.87 15.13 3.72
CA LYS A 22 3.52 14.61 5.05
C LYS A 22 3.51 15.71 6.13
N GLU A 23 4.39 16.69 6.01
CA GLU A 23 4.42 17.92 6.81
C GLU A 23 3.51 18.99 6.17
N VAL A 24 2.23 18.68 5.92
CA VAL A 24 1.26 19.77 5.89
C VAL A 24 1.18 20.22 7.35
N VAL A 25 1.74 21.40 7.54
CA VAL A 25 2.13 22.02 8.79
C VAL A 25 0.92 22.18 9.70
N GLU A 26 1.04 21.68 10.92
CA GLU A 26 0.32 22.17 12.09
C GLU A 26 0.63 23.66 12.23
N GLU A 27 -0.20 24.54 11.68
CA GLU A 27 -0.31 25.93 12.13
C GLU A 27 -1.49 25.99 13.11
N PRO A 28 -1.29 26.50 14.35
CA PRO A 28 -2.37 26.60 15.31
C PRO A 28 -3.17 27.87 14.99
N GLU A 29 -4.09 27.77 14.04
CA GLU A 29 -5.08 28.83 13.81
C GLU A 29 -6.47 28.35 14.20
N GLU A 30 -6.82 28.81 15.41
CA GLU A 30 -8.10 29.35 15.86
C GLU A 30 -9.41 28.62 15.55
N GLU A 31 -10.24 28.57 16.60
CA GLU A 31 -11.55 27.98 16.69
C GLU A 31 -12.51 28.49 15.61
N GLU A 32 -12.67 27.79 14.49
CA GLU A 32 -13.84 27.94 13.60
C GLU A 32 -14.10 26.63 12.84
N GLU A 33 -15.26 26.02 13.11
CA GLU A 33 -15.87 24.83 12.47
C GLU A 33 -14.89 23.91 11.69
N VAL A 34 -14.26 22.97 12.41
CA VAL A 34 -13.24 22.04 11.91
C VAL A 34 -13.79 21.15 10.79
N LYS A 35 -13.81 21.65 9.55
CA LYS A 35 -13.77 20.80 8.36
C LYS A 35 -12.36 20.20 8.32
N PRO A 36 -12.19 18.89 8.53
CA PRO A 36 -10.88 18.29 8.45
C PRO A 36 -10.33 18.53 7.05
N SER A 37 -9.17 19.19 6.98
CA SER A 37 -8.54 19.61 5.73
C SER A 37 -7.90 18.42 5.01
N THR A 38 -7.51 17.40 5.78
CA THR A 38 -6.79 16.22 5.32
C THR A 38 -7.49 14.93 5.78
N LEU A 39 -7.42 13.86 4.97
CA LEU A 39 -7.95 12.54 5.34
C LEU A 39 -7.40 12.03 6.67
N GLN A 40 -6.15 12.39 6.99
CA GLN A 40 -5.51 12.01 8.24
C GLN A 40 -6.23 12.61 9.46
N GLU A 41 -6.51 13.90 9.42
CA GLU A 41 -7.23 14.60 10.50
C GLU A 41 -8.63 14.05 10.64
N LEU A 42 -9.36 13.86 9.53
CA LEU A 42 -10.71 13.30 9.54
C LEU A 42 -10.77 11.95 10.24
N ILE A 43 -9.86 11.03 9.88
CA ILE A 43 -9.85 9.68 10.46
C ILE A 43 -9.41 9.73 11.93
N SER A 44 -8.47 10.61 12.30
CA SER A 44 -8.07 10.75 13.71
C SER A 44 -9.22 11.29 14.58
N HIS A 45 -9.90 12.35 14.14
CA HIS A 45 -11.03 12.94 14.86
C HIS A 45 -12.21 11.97 14.97
N THR A 46 -12.58 11.32 13.87
CA THR A 46 -13.68 10.34 13.89
C THR A 46 -13.40 9.15 14.81
N MET A 47 -12.17 8.62 14.83
CA MET A 47 -11.78 7.55 15.75
C MET A 47 -11.86 7.97 17.22
N ILE A 48 -11.45 9.21 17.53
CA ILE A 48 -11.55 9.77 18.88
C ILE A 48 -13.02 9.95 19.28
N LEU A 49 -13.85 10.50 18.39
CA LEU A 49 -15.29 10.67 18.62
C LEU A 49 -15.98 9.33 18.90
N TRP A 50 -15.70 8.30 18.11
CA TRP A 50 -16.26 6.97 18.32
C TRP A 50 -15.84 6.33 19.65
N ALA A 51 -14.60 6.57 20.08
CA ALA A 51 -14.12 6.09 21.38
C ALA A 51 -14.72 6.85 22.57
N GLN A 52 -15.16 8.11 22.36
CA GLN A 52 -15.74 8.97 23.40
C GLN A 52 -17.25 8.82 23.54
N GLU A 53 -18.00 8.71 22.44
CA GLU A 53 -19.46 8.62 22.45
C GLU A 53 -19.99 7.24 22.84
N ALA A 54 -19.24 6.17 22.58
CA ALA A 54 -19.73 4.81 22.74
C ALA A 54 -18.70 3.86 23.37
N PHE A 55 -19.13 3.07 24.36
CA PHE A 55 -18.34 1.96 24.87
C PHE A 55 -18.38 0.78 23.89
N ILE A 56 -17.25 0.54 23.21
CA ILE A 56 -17.13 -0.51 22.20
C ILE A 56 -16.94 -1.87 22.87
N GLN A 57 -17.95 -2.74 22.76
CA GLN A 57 -17.91 -4.08 23.37
C GLN A 57 -17.16 -5.11 22.52
N ASN A 58 -17.08 -4.92 21.20
CA ASN A 58 -16.44 -5.89 20.30
C ASN A 58 -14.92 -5.64 20.24
N PRO A 59 -14.08 -6.55 20.77
CA PRO A 59 -12.63 -6.37 20.78
C PRO A 59 -12.02 -6.38 19.36
N GLU A 60 -12.63 -7.03 18.38
CA GLU A 60 -12.11 -7.01 17.00
C GLU A 60 -12.26 -5.64 16.35
N LEU A 61 -13.35 -4.91 16.66
CA LEU A 61 -13.54 -3.55 16.16
C LEU A 61 -12.46 -2.62 16.72
N VAL A 62 -12.15 -2.73 18.00
CA VAL A 62 -11.07 -1.96 18.65
C VAL A 62 -9.72 -2.24 17.97
N ARG A 63 -9.41 -3.51 17.68
CA ARG A 63 -8.18 -3.88 16.97
C ARG A 63 -8.11 -3.27 15.57
N LEU A 64 -9.21 -3.27 14.83
CA LEU A 64 -9.27 -2.67 13.50
C LEU A 64 -9.13 -1.15 13.55
N MET A 65 -9.77 -0.48 14.51
CA MET A 65 -9.66 0.97 14.72
C MET A 65 -8.21 1.38 15.00
N PHE A 66 -7.54 0.71 15.95
CA PHE A 66 -6.14 0.97 16.25
C PHE A 66 -5.21 0.61 15.09
N SER A 67 -5.51 -0.46 14.34
CA SER A 67 -4.73 -0.83 13.15
C SER A 67 -4.82 0.25 12.08
N LEU A 68 -6.00 0.83 11.86
CA LEU A 68 -6.19 1.92 10.90
C LEU A 68 -5.44 3.18 11.34
N LEU A 69 -5.55 3.54 12.62
CA LEU A 69 -4.87 4.70 13.19
C LEU A 69 -3.35 4.53 13.08
N HIS A 70 -2.80 3.39 13.52
CA HIS A 70 -1.38 3.09 13.40
C HIS A 70 -0.91 3.16 11.95
N ARG A 71 -1.67 2.59 11.01
CA ARG A 71 -1.34 2.61 9.57
C ARG A 71 -1.28 4.04 9.00
N GLN A 72 -2.18 4.90 9.45
CA GLN A 72 -2.24 6.28 8.98
C GLN A 72 -1.04 7.11 9.42
N TYR A 73 -0.53 6.86 10.63
CA TYR A 73 0.70 7.50 11.13
C TYR A 73 1.97 6.78 10.64
N ASP A 74 1.95 5.47 10.38
CA ASP A 74 3.09 4.67 9.86
C ASP A 74 3.25 4.77 8.33
N GLY A 75 3.00 5.93 7.73
CA GLY A 75 3.10 6.10 6.28
C GLY A 75 4.53 5.97 5.73
N LEU A 76 5.58 6.10 6.56
CA LEU A 76 6.97 5.83 6.16
C LEU A 76 7.29 4.33 6.21
N GLY A 77 6.86 3.62 7.27
CA GLY A 77 7.05 2.17 7.35
C GLY A 77 6.27 1.43 6.28
N GLU A 78 5.06 1.89 5.95
CA GLU A 78 4.29 1.36 4.80
C GLU A 78 5.08 1.48 3.49
N LEU A 79 5.66 2.67 3.23
CA LEU A 79 6.45 2.92 2.03
C LEU A 79 7.70 2.02 1.97
N THR A 80 8.42 1.88 3.09
CA THR A 80 9.59 1.02 3.20
C THR A 80 9.24 -0.46 3.00
N ARG A 81 8.05 -0.92 3.41
CA ARG A 81 7.58 -2.29 3.16
C ARG A 81 7.11 -2.49 1.71
N ALA A 82 6.60 -1.44 1.07
CA ALA A 82 6.11 -1.48 -0.32
C ALA A 82 7.26 -1.41 -1.34
N LEU A 83 8.32 -0.65 -1.05
CA LEU A 83 9.41 -0.40 -1.99
C LEU A 83 10.10 -1.69 -2.52
N PRO A 84 10.40 -2.72 -1.69
CA PRO A 84 10.99 -3.97 -2.18
C PRO A 84 10.08 -4.77 -3.12
N LYS A 85 8.77 -4.51 -3.09
CA LYS A 85 7.77 -5.17 -3.95
C LYS A 85 7.48 -4.36 -5.22
N ALA A 86 7.93 -3.10 -5.29
CA ALA A 86 7.73 -2.25 -6.44
C ALA A 86 8.75 -2.58 -7.53
N TYR A 87 8.27 -3.00 -8.68
CA TYR A 87 9.10 -3.30 -9.85
C TYR A 87 8.62 -2.48 -11.05
N ALA A 88 9.58 -2.00 -11.85
CA ALA A 88 9.28 -1.25 -13.07
C ALA A 88 9.51 -2.16 -14.28
N ILE A 89 8.46 -2.31 -15.09
CA ILE A 89 8.47 -3.10 -16.32
C ILE A 89 8.60 -2.18 -17.54
N ASN A 90 9.14 -2.72 -18.64
CA ASN A 90 9.17 -2.01 -19.92
C ASN A 90 7.76 -2.01 -20.55
N ALA A 91 7.44 -1.00 -21.35
CA ALA A 91 6.14 -0.88 -22.01
C ALA A 91 5.86 -2.04 -22.99
N ILE A 92 6.90 -2.64 -23.56
CA ILE A 92 6.79 -3.75 -24.52
C ILE A 92 6.32 -5.05 -23.82
N SER A 93 6.72 -5.26 -22.57
CA SER A 93 6.45 -6.49 -21.81
C SER A 93 5.17 -6.43 -20.98
N VAL A 94 4.33 -5.40 -21.17
CA VAL A 94 3.13 -5.21 -20.35
C VAL A 94 2.16 -6.38 -20.51
N GLN A 95 1.95 -6.85 -21.74
CA GLN A 95 1.03 -7.95 -22.01
C GLN A 95 1.48 -9.25 -21.32
N ASP A 96 2.74 -9.63 -21.51
CA ASP A 96 3.34 -10.81 -20.87
C ASP A 96 3.23 -10.77 -19.33
N THR A 97 3.43 -9.57 -18.75
CA THR A 97 3.32 -9.39 -17.29
C THR A 97 1.88 -9.45 -16.79
N MET A 98 0.89 -9.09 -17.61
CA MET A 98 -0.53 -9.27 -17.28
C MET A 98 -0.90 -10.74 -17.28
N ASP A 99 -0.48 -11.49 -18.30
CA ASP A 99 -0.74 -12.92 -18.42
C ASP A 99 -0.07 -13.69 -17.26
N LEU A 100 1.16 -13.31 -16.90
CA LEU A 100 1.85 -13.84 -15.72
C LEU A 100 1.09 -13.53 -14.41
N LEU A 101 0.57 -12.31 -14.27
CA LEU A 101 -0.18 -11.90 -13.07
C LEU A 101 -1.48 -12.69 -12.93
N GLU A 102 -2.16 -12.98 -14.04
CA GLU A 102 -3.35 -13.83 -14.07
C GLU A 102 -3.01 -15.26 -13.62
N CYS A 103 -1.97 -15.86 -14.19
CA CYS A 103 -1.50 -17.19 -13.80
C CYS A 103 -1.14 -17.25 -12.30
N LEU A 104 -0.48 -16.22 -11.77
CA LEU A 104 -0.15 -16.13 -10.35
C LEU A 104 -1.39 -16.00 -9.47
N GLY A 105 -2.40 -15.25 -9.93
CA GLY A 105 -3.70 -15.13 -9.28
C GLY A 105 -4.43 -16.48 -9.18
N GLN A 106 -4.42 -17.27 -10.25
CA GLN A 106 -4.97 -18.61 -10.30
C GLN A 106 -4.24 -19.56 -9.34
N ILE A 107 -2.90 -19.55 -9.34
CA ILE A 107 -2.12 -20.35 -8.39
C ILE A 107 -2.47 -19.98 -6.95
N ARG A 108 -2.61 -18.68 -6.64
CA ARG A 108 -2.93 -18.20 -5.29
C ARG A 108 -4.33 -18.61 -4.82
N SER A 109 -5.33 -18.64 -5.70
CA SER A 109 -6.67 -19.09 -5.31
C SER A 109 -6.70 -20.59 -5.01
N LEU A 110 -5.93 -21.39 -5.74
CA LEU A 110 -5.81 -22.83 -5.53
C LEU A 110 -5.11 -23.20 -4.21
N LEU A 111 -4.23 -22.35 -3.67
CA LEU A 111 -3.56 -22.58 -2.38
C LEU A 111 -4.50 -22.63 -1.16
N ILE A 112 -5.73 -22.10 -1.28
CA ILE A 112 -6.72 -22.06 -0.20
C ILE A 112 -7.61 -23.32 -0.20
N VAL A 113 -7.63 -24.06 -1.32
CA VAL A 113 -8.52 -25.20 -1.56
C VAL A 113 -7.75 -26.52 -1.37
N GLN A 114 -8.43 -27.56 -0.88
CA GLN A 114 -7.86 -28.91 -0.91
C GLN A 114 -7.82 -29.40 -2.36
N MET A 115 -6.63 -29.72 -2.87
CA MET A 115 -6.41 -30.05 -4.28
C MET A 115 -7.20 -31.31 -4.70
N GLY A 116 -8.09 -31.14 -5.67
CA GLY A 116 -8.70 -32.22 -6.43
C GLY A 116 -8.03 -32.41 -7.80
N PRO A 117 -8.46 -33.41 -8.58
CA PRO A 117 -7.81 -33.75 -9.86
C PRO A 117 -7.97 -32.68 -10.94
N GLU A 118 -9.01 -31.84 -10.88
CA GLU A 118 -9.18 -30.72 -11.83
C GLU A 118 -8.32 -29.51 -11.42
N GLU A 119 -8.23 -29.25 -10.11
CA GLU A 119 -7.38 -28.20 -9.54
C GLU A 119 -5.89 -28.48 -9.80
N GLU A 120 -5.45 -29.73 -9.71
CA GLU A 120 -4.09 -30.14 -10.05
C GLU A 120 -3.76 -29.87 -11.53
N ARG A 121 -4.69 -30.13 -12.44
CA ARG A 121 -4.50 -29.88 -13.88
C ARG A 121 -4.39 -28.38 -14.18
N LEU A 122 -5.26 -27.58 -13.56
CA LEU A 122 -5.20 -26.12 -13.66
C LEU A 122 -3.87 -25.59 -13.12
N MET A 123 -3.40 -26.11 -11.98
CA MET A 123 -2.11 -25.72 -11.41
C MET A 123 -0.94 -26.05 -12.36
N ILE A 124 -0.91 -27.25 -12.95
CA ILE A 124 0.13 -27.63 -13.93
C ILE A 124 0.09 -26.73 -15.15
N GLN A 125 -1.10 -26.40 -15.65
CA GLN A 125 -1.28 -25.52 -16.80
C GLN A 125 -0.82 -24.08 -16.49
N SER A 126 -1.25 -23.49 -15.37
CA SER A 126 -0.83 -22.14 -14.97
C SER A 126 0.68 -22.07 -14.74
N ILE A 127 1.30 -23.12 -14.16
CA ILE A 127 2.76 -23.20 -14.04
C ILE A 127 3.40 -23.28 -15.44
N GLY A 128 2.88 -24.14 -16.33
CA GLY A 128 3.39 -24.32 -17.69
C GLY A 128 3.42 -23.02 -18.51
N TYR A 129 2.41 -22.16 -18.38
CA TYR A 129 2.39 -20.84 -19.03
C TYR A 129 3.50 -19.91 -18.54
N VAL A 130 3.83 -19.94 -17.24
CA VAL A 130 4.94 -19.16 -16.68
C VAL A 130 6.28 -19.61 -17.28
N TRP A 131 6.47 -20.91 -17.49
CA TRP A 131 7.68 -21.44 -18.12
C TRP A 131 7.74 -21.17 -19.63
N LEU A 132 6.62 -21.26 -20.34
CA LEU A 132 6.53 -21.00 -21.78
C LEU A 132 6.76 -19.52 -22.14
N LEU A 133 6.45 -18.58 -21.24
CA LEU A 133 6.80 -17.17 -21.41
C LEU A 133 8.32 -16.90 -21.40
N TYR A 134 9.14 -17.87 -20.95
CA TYR A 134 10.59 -17.75 -20.83
C TYR A 134 11.38 -18.50 -21.93
N LEU A 135 10.69 -19.16 -22.87
CA LEU A 135 11.27 -20.05 -23.90
C LEU A 135 10.92 -19.57 -25.32
#